data_AF-A0A562LQ10-F1
#
_entry.id   AF-A0A562LQ10-F1
#
_cell.length_a   1.000
_cell.length_b   1.000
_cell.length_c   1.000
_cell.angle_alpha   90.00
_cell.angle_beta   90.00
_cell.angle_gamma   90.00
#
_symmetry.space_group_name_H-M   'P 1'
#
loop_
_entity.id
_entity.type
_entity.pdbx_description
1 polymer ?
#
loop_
_entity_poly.entity_id
_entity_poly.type
_entity_poly.pdbx_seq_one_letter_code
_entity_poly.pdbx_strand_id
1 'polypeptide(L)'
;MAKASRAPWKRQNPRKRAGKASKQLSPAQKSAAKKRARRAGRRYPNLVDNMRMAAKKKSKSKSSKAKKSAKKTSAKKSRKRTAKKAAKARRRTSAKEKDPRGGLTAAGRKAFARKQGAHLRPGVTKKASEMTPQEMRRKGSWAVRFYGRAKLPPLVDAKGQPTRHALSAHAWGEPVPRTVAAARRTAAKGERLLARYRRTKARG
;
A
#
# COMPACT_ATOMS: atom_id res chain seq x y z
N MET A 1 -58.62 7.41 -33.60
CA MET A 1 -57.49 6.53 -33.99
C MET A 1 -56.74 6.05 -32.75
N ALA A 2 -56.65 4.74 -32.53
CA ALA A 2 -55.92 4.16 -31.38
C ALA A 2 -54.40 4.31 -31.57
N LYS A 3 -53.70 4.77 -30.53
CA LYS A 3 -52.25 5.04 -30.57
C LYS A 3 -51.46 3.72 -30.57
N ALA A 4 -50.63 3.50 -31.58
CA ALA A 4 -49.81 2.28 -31.70
C ALA A 4 -48.95 2.04 -30.45
N SER A 5 -48.91 0.79 -29.97
CA SER A 5 -48.19 0.44 -28.75
C SER A 5 -46.67 0.63 -28.93
N ARG A 6 -46.02 1.31 -27.98
CA ARG A 6 -44.56 1.53 -28.03
C ARG A 6 -43.82 0.23 -27.70
N ALA A 7 -42.81 -0.07 -28.51
CA ALA A 7 -41.87 -1.16 -28.26
C ALA A 7 -41.30 -1.09 -26.83
N PRO A 8 -41.13 -2.24 -26.14
CA PRO A 8 -40.80 -2.28 -24.72
C PRO A 8 -39.50 -1.55 -24.35
N TRP A 9 -38.49 -1.52 -25.23
CA TRP A 9 -37.24 -0.78 -25.02
C TRP A 9 -37.36 0.74 -25.21
N LYS A 10 -38.43 1.23 -25.85
CA LYS A 10 -38.73 2.67 -25.96
C LYS A 10 -39.57 3.18 -24.79
N ARG A 11 -39.87 2.34 -23.78
CA ARG A 11 -40.63 2.71 -22.58
C ARG A 11 -39.70 3.33 -21.53
N GLN A 12 -40.17 4.37 -20.85
CA GLN A 12 -39.43 4.95 -19.72
C GLN A 12 -39.32 3.94 -18.57
N ASN A 13 -38.23 4.03 -17.79
CA ASN A 13 -38.03 3.20 -16.61
C ASN A 13 -39.25 3.33 -15.67
N PRO A 14 -39.92 2.23 -15.30
CA PRO A 14 -41.14 2.26 -14.47
C PRO A 14 -40.97 3.03 -13.16
N ARG A 15 -39.77 3.02 -12.56
CA ARG A 15 -39.49 3.80 -11.35
C ARG A 15 -39.47 5.30 -11.63
N LYS A 16 -38.90 5.71 -12.77
CA LYS A 16 -38.92 7.12 -13.21
C LYS A 16 -40.36 7.56 -13.52
N ARG A 17 -41.14 6.73 -14.21
CA ARG A 17 -42.57 6.98 -14.47
C ARG A 17 -43.38 7.14 -13.18
N ALA A 18 -43.04 6.38 -12.13
CA ALA A 18 -43.67 6.48 -10.81
C ALA A 18 -43.04 7.56 -9.90
N GLY A 19 -42.19 8.46 -10.42
CA GLY A 19 -41.52 9.52 -9.64
C GLY A 19 -40.49 9.01 -8.62
N LYS A 20 -40.12 7.73 -8.64
CA LYS A 20 -39.22 7.12 -7.65
C LYS A 20 -37.77 7.20 -8.11
N ALA A 21 -36.92 7.82 -7.28
CA ALA A 21 -35.47 7.82 -7.50
C ALA A 21 -34.87 6.41 -7.56
N SER A 22 -33.81 6.23 -8.34
CA SER A 22 -33.04 4.97 -8.37
C SER A 22 -32.28 4.81 -7.04
N LYS A 23 -32.22 3.59 -6.51
CA LYS A 23 -31.56 3.31 -5.23
C LYS A 23 -30.21 2.65 -5.49
N GLN A 24 -29.13 3.37 -5.26
CA GLN A 24 -27.79 2.79 -5.25
C GLN A 24 -27.44 2.22 -3.87
N LEU A 25 -26.50 1.28 -3.84
CA LEU A 25 -25.90 0.82 -2.59
C LEU A 25 -25.17 1.98 -1.92
N SER A 26 -25.41 2.18 -0.63
CA SER A 26 -24.63 3.13 0.17
C SER A 26 -23.14 2.75 0.19
N PRO A 27 -22.21 3.69 0.45
CA PRO A 27 -20.80 3.39 0.58
C PRO A 27 -20.50 2.28 1.61
N ALA A 28 -21.25 2.27 2.72
CA ALA A 28 -21.16 1.23 3.75
C ALA A 28 -21.59 -0.15 3.25
N GLN A 29 -22.65 -0.23 2.44
CA GLN A 29 -23.07 -1.48 1.81
C GLN A 29 -22.05 -1.97 0.77
N LYS A 30 -21.48 -1.06 -0.03
CA LYS A 30 -20.41 -1.38 -1.00
C LYS A 30 -19.16 -1.93 -0.30
N SER A 31 -18.73 -1.32 0.80
CA SER A 31 -17.56 -1.80 1.56
C SER A 31 -17.81 -3.17 2.20
N ALA A 32 -19.02 -3.40 2.70
CA ALA A 32 -19.42 -4.70 3.26
C ALA A 32 -19.47 -5.79 2.17
N ALA A 33 -19.98 -5.48 0.97
CA ALA A 33 -19.99 -6.39 -0.17
C ALA A 33 -18.57 -6.77 -0.60
N LYS A 34 -17.67 -5.77 -0.73
CA LYS A 34 -16.26 -6.00 -1.06
C LYS A 34 -15.54 -6.88 -0.04
N LYS A 35 -15.79 -6.68 1.26
CA LYS A 35 -15.20 -7.50 2.32
C LYS A 35 -15.62 -8.96 2.22
N ARG A 36 -16.87 -9.21 1.84
CA ARG A 36 -17.40 -10.55 1.68
C ARG A 36 -16.87 -11.25 0.44
N ALA A 37 -16.86 -10.56 -0.70
CA ALA A 37 -16.28 -11.08 -1.93
C ALA A 37 -14.84 -11.59 -1.68
N ARG A 38 -14.03 -10.77 -0.99
CA ARG A 38 -12.67 -11.13 -0.56
C ARG A 38 -12.62 -12.36 0.35
N ARG A 39 -13.55 -12.49 1.30
CA ARG A 39 -13.61 -13.65 2.20
C ARG A 39 -14.01 -14.93 1.46
N ALA A 40 -14.86 -14.81 0.45
CA ALA A 40 -15.31 -15.93 -0.37
C ALA A 40 -14.38 -16.20 -1.59
N GLY A 41 -13.26 -15.49 -1.72
CA GLY A 41 -12.35 -15.60 -2.87
C GLY A 41 -12.92 -15.09 -4.20
N ARG A 42 -14.05 -14.38 -4.19
CA ARG A 42 -14.73 -13.89 -5.40
C ARG A 42 -14.22 -12.50 -5.78
N ARG A 43 -14.07 -12.22 -7.08
CA ARG A 43 -13.72 -10.89 -7.59
C ARG A 43 -14.86 -9.90 -7.30
N TYR A 44 -14.52 -8.64 -7.05
CA TYR A 44 -15.47 -7.53 -6.85
C TYR A 44 -15.13 -6.42 -7.84
N PRO A 45 -16.11 -5.74 -8.49
CA PRO A 45 -17.55 -5.78 -8.25
C PRO A 45 -18.23 -7.06 -8.74
N ASN A 46 -19.23 -7.56 -7.99
CA ASN A 46 -20.05 -8.71 -8.38
C ASN A 46 -21.52 -8.54 -7.96
N LEU A 47 -22.43 -9.22 -8.67
CA LEU A 47 -23.88 -9.10 -8.44
C LEU A 47 -24.31 -9.79 -7.14
N VAL A 48 -23.79 -10.97 -6.82
CA VAL A 48 -24.21 -11.77 -5.66
C VAL A 48 -24.05 -11.02 -4.33
N ASP A 49 -22.89 -10.40 -4.11
CA ASP A 49 -22.62 -9.67 -2.88
C ASP A 49 -23.33 -8.31 -2.85
N ASN A 50 -23.50 -7.67 -4.01
CA ASN A 50 -24.28 -6.44 -4.15
C ASN A 50 -25.78 -6.69 -3.86
N MET A 51 -26.37 -7.76 -4.41
CA MET A 51 -27.76 -8.17 -4.16
C MET A 51 -27.98 -8.50 -2.70
N ARG A 52 -27.07 -9.25 -2.06
CA ARG A 52 -27.22 -9.56 -0.63
C ARG A 52 -27.13 -8.32 0.26
N MET A 53 -26.37 -7.30 -0.13
CA MET A 53 -26.35 -6.03 0.60
C MET A 53 -27.55 -5.13 0.29
N ALA A 54 -28.15 -5.24 -0.91
CA ALA A 54 -29.38 -4.57 -1.27
C ALA A 54 -30.61 -5.18 -0.57
N ALA A 55 -30.64 -6.51 -0.40
CA ALA A 55 -31.72 -7.27 0.24
C ALA A 55 -31.73 -7.16 1.77
N LYS A 56 -30.66 -6.63 2.39
CA LYS A 56 -30.64 -6.33 3.84
C LYS A 56 -31.63 -5.20 4.16
N LYS A 57 -32.90 -5.53 4.36
CA LYS A 57 -33.86 -4.69 5.07
C LYS A 57 -33.34 -4.51 6.50
N LYS A 58 -33.44 -3.31 7.08
CA LYS A 58 -33.21 -3.08 8.52
C LYS A 58 -34.19 -3.99 9.27
N SER A 59 -33.74 -5.16 9.73
CA SER A 59 -34.43 -5.78 10.86
C SER A 59 -34.23 -4.82 12.03
N LYS A 60 -35.31 -4.19 12.49
CA LYS A 60 -35.34 -3.50 13.78
C LYS A 60 -34.79 -4.49 14.79
N SER A 61 -33.61 -4.21 15.35
CA SER A 61 -33.05 -5.01 16.43
C SER A 61 -34.00 -4.87 17.62
N LYS A 62 -34.84 -5.89 17.88
CA LYS A 62 -35.48 -6.03 19.19
C LYS A 62 -34.37 -6.08 20.24
N SER A 63 -34.59 -5.29 21.27
CA SER A 63 -33.71 -5.01 22.39
C SER A 63 -33.11 -6.25 23.04
N SER A 64 -31.79 -6.29 23.16
CA SER A 64 -31.12 -7.01 24.26
C SER A 64 -30.55 -5.97 25.23
N LYS A 65 -31.46 -5.33 25.97
CA LYS A 65 -31.15 -4.51 27.14
C LYS A 65 -31.37 -5.37 28.39
N ALA A 66 -30.50 -6.36 28.61
CA ALA A 66 -30.31 -7.04 29.90
C ALA A 66 -28.99 -7.82 29.86
N LYS A 67 -28.24 -7.83 30.97
CA LYS A 67 -26.86 -8.39 31.14
C LYS A 67 -25.73 -7.55 30.54
N LYS A 68 -25.61 -6.29 31.00
CA LYS A 68 -24.50 -5.38 30.65
C LYS A 68 -23.71 -4.89 31.87
N SER A 69 -23.44 -5.74 32.88
CA SER A 69 -22.57 -5.35 34.00
C SER A 69 -21.45 -6.36 34.32
N ALA A 70 -21.65 -7.69 34.28
CA ALA A 70 -20.58 -8.62 34.69
C ALA A 70 -19.63 -9.14 33.57
N LYS A 71 -20.00 -9.05 32.28
CA LYS A 71 -19.23 -9.64 31.15
C LYS A 71 -18.37 -8.63 30.36
N LYS A 72 -18.17 -7.42 30.88
CA LYS A 72 -17.37 -6.37 30.20
C LYS A 72 -15.87 -6.44 30.52
N THR A 73 -15.47 -6.98 31.67
CA THR A 73 -14.06 -7.05 32.10
C THR A 73 -13.31 -8.20 31.40
N SER A 74 -13.91 -9.39 31.31
CA SER A 74 -13.32 -10.56 30.64
C SER A 74 -13.23 -10.40 29.11
N ALA A 75 -14.24 -9.80 28.47
CA ALA A 75 -14.25 -9.53 27.04
C ALA A 75 -13.29 -8.39 26.63
N LYS A 76 -13.07 -7.38 27.49
CA LYS A 76 -12.07 -6.32 27.27
C LYS A 76 -10.64 -6.86 27.44
N LYS A 77 -10.41 -7.73 28.43
CA LYS A 77 -9.12 -8.43 28.63
C LYS A 77 -8.80 -9.40 27.47
N SER A 78 -9.79 -10.15 26.98
CA SER A 78 -9.61 -11.05 25.82
C SER A 78 -9.38 -10.28 24.51
N ARG A 79 -10.10 -9.18 24.26
CA ARG A 79 -9.86 -8.27 23.12
C ARG A 79 -8.50 -7.58 23.17
N LYS A 80 -8.02 -7.17 24.35
CA LYS A 80 -6.67 -6.60 24.52
C LYS A 80 -5.57 -7.64 24.27
N ARG A 81 -5.76 -8.89 24.72
CA ARG A 81 -4.83 -10.01 24.46
C ARG A 81 -4.78 -10.39 22.98
N THR A 82 -5.92 -10.48 22.29
CA THR A 82 -5.96 -10.78 20.85
C THR A 82 -5.38 -9.66 20.00
N ALA A 83 -5.62 -8.39 20.36
CA ALA A 83 -4.98 -7.25 19.72
C ALA A 83 -3.45 -7.25 19.91
N LYS A 84 -2.95 -7.57 21.11
CA LYS A 84 -1.50 -7.69 21.40
C LYS A 84 -0.87 -8.85 20.60
N LYS A 85 -1.57 -9.99 20.48
CA LYS A 85 -1.12 -11.14 19.66
C LYS A 85 -1.08 -10.79 18.17
N ALA A 86 -2.10 -10.10 17.66
CA ALA A 86 -2.12 -9.62 16.27
C ALA A 86 -1.02 -8.58 15.99
N ALA A 87 -0.76 -7.66 16.92
CA ALA A 87 0.33 -6.70 16.80
C ALA A 87 1.71 -7.39 16.79
N LYS A 88 1.93 -8.37 17.67
CA LYS A 88 3.18 -9.18 17.70
C LYS A 88 3.36 -9.94 16.37
N ALA A 89 2.30 -10.54 15.84
CA ALA A 89 2.34 -11.23 14.55
C ALA A 89 2.71 -10.27 13.39
N ARG A 90 2.07 -9.09 13.32
CA ARG A 90 2.39 -8.06 12.31
C ARG A 90 3.83 -7.55 12.43
N ARG A 91 4.35 -7.41 13.66
CA ARG A 91 5.75 -7.00 13.89
C ARG A 91 6.73 -8.06 13.36
N ARG A 92 6.48 -9.35 13.64
CA ARG A 92 7.29 -10.46 13.11
C ARG A 92 7.27 -10.53 11.57
N THR A 93 6.10 -10.38 10.94
CA THR A 93 6.02 -10.35 9.47
C THR A 93 6.75 -9.14 8.90
N SER A 94 6.61 -7.96 9.52
CA SER A 94 7.32 -6.76 9.07
C SER A 94 8.83 -6.85 9.24
N ALA A 95 9.32 -7.61 10.23
CA ALA A 95 10.75 -7.88 10.41
C ALA A 95 11.29 -8.80 9.30
N LYS A 96 10.53 -9.82 8.87
CA LYS A 96 10.91 -10.71 7.76
C LYS A 96 10.90 -10.00 6.39
N GLU A 97 10.01 -9.02 6.21
CA GLU A 97 9.93 -8.19 5.01
C GLU A 97 11.10 -7.18 4.89
N LYS A 98 11.74 -6.85 6.01
CA LYS A 98 12.75 -5.80 6.14
C LYS A 98 14.13 -6.42 6.34
N ASP A 99 15.07 -6.10 5.46
CA ASP A 99 16.45 -6.60 5.61
C ASP A 99 17.15 -5.84 6.77
N PRO A 100 17.86 -6.54 7.68
CA PRO A 100 18.68 -5.92 8.72
C PRO A 100 19.87 -5.12 8.16
N ARG A 101 20.44 -5.53 7.02
CA ARG A 101 21.53 -4.80 6.33
C ARG A 101 21.03 -3.61 5.51
N GLY A 102 19.71 -3.39 5.46
CA GLY A 102 19.07 -2.25 4.80
C GLY A 102 18.21 -2.63 3.60
N GLY A 103 17.24 -1.79 3.26
CA GLY A 103 16.31 -2.04 2.15
C GLY A 103 15.21 -3.08 2.45
N LEU A 104 14.67 -3.69 1.40
CA LEU A 104 13.61 -4.72 1.46
C LEU A 104 14.15 -6.07 0.99
N THR A 105 13.80 -7.13 1.73
CA THR A 105 14.09 -8.51 1.31
C THR A 105 13.29 -8.88 0.06
N ALA A 106 13.65 -9.98 -0.62
CA ALA A 106 12.83 -10.50 -1.72
C ALA A 106 11.38 -10.75 -1.30
N ALA A 107 11.18 -11.30 -0.09
CA ALA A 107 9.86 -11.46 0.52
C ALA A 107 9.17 -10.11 0.77
N GLY A 108 9.91 -9.10 1.23
CA GLY A 108 9.41 -7.73 1.39
C GLY A 108 8.93 -7.10 0.08
N ARG A 109 9.69 -7.27 -1.00
CA ARG A 109 9.29 -6.77 -2.33
C ARG A 109 8.07 -7.51 -2.87
N LYS A 110 7.99 -8.84 -2.69
CA LYS A 110 6.78 -9.63 -3.03
C LYS A 110 5.57 -9.17 -2.21
N ALA A 111 5.74 -8.94 -0.91
CA ALA A 111 4.68 -8.43 -0.05
C ALA A 111 4.23 -7.02 -0.46
N PHE A 112 5.16 -6.16 -0.87
CA PHE A 112 4.86 -4.84 -1.42
C PHE A 112 4.07 -4.95 -2.73
N ALA A 113 4.50 -5.80 -3.67
CA ALA A 113 3.75 -6.05 -4.91
C ALA A 113 2.34 -6.57 -4.64
N ARG A 114 2.15 -7.46 -3.66
CA ARG A 114 0.80 -7.94 -3.27
C ARG A 114 -0.07 -6.85 -2.64
N LYS A 115 0.53 -5.88 -1.94
CA LYS A 115 -0.20 -4.81 -1.24
C LYS A 115 -0.52 -3.64 -2.16
N GLN A 116 0.45 -3.20 -2.97
CA GLN A 116 0.42 -1.97 -3.76
C GLN A 116 0.36 -2.21 -5.28
N GLY A 117 0.52 -3.45 -5.75
CA GLY A 117 0.49 -3.79 -7.18
C GLY A 117 1.77 -3.47 -7.95
N ALA A 118 2.79 -2.88 -7.32
CA ALA A 118 4.03 -2.48 -8.00
C ALA A 118 5.19 -3.46 -7.74
N HIS A 119 5.86 -3.86 -8.82
CA HIS A 119 7.04 -4.73 -8.76
C HIS A 119 8.31 -3.90 -8.54
N LEU A 120 8.69 -3.74 -7.26
CA LEU A 120 9.94 -3.06 -6.92
C LEU A 120 11.15 -3.89 -7.37
N ARG A 121 12.03 -3.26 -8.16
CA ARG A 121 13.34 -3.81 -8.50
C ARG A 121 14.30 -3.69 -7.29
N PRO A 122 15.28 -4.59 -7.14
CA PRO A 122 16.34 -4.43 -6.15
C PRO A 122 17.19 -3.17 -6.44
N GLY A 123 17.95 -2.73 -5.44
CA GLY A 123 18.95 -1.69 -5.61
C GLY A 123 20.04 -2.10 -6.58
N VAL A 124 20.62 -1.13 -7.28
CA VAL A 124 21.69 -1.38 -8.26
C VAL A 124 23.02 -1.46 -7.53
N THR A 125 23.60 -2.65 -7.42
CA THR A 125 24.86 -2.89 -6.70
C THR A 125 26.11 -2.90 -7.58
N LYS A 126 25.95 -2.90 -8.91
CA LYS A 126 27.04 -2.91 -9.88
C LYS A 126 27.97 -1.70 -9.74
N LYS A 127 29.20 -1.81 -10.26
CA LYS A 127 30.13 -0.67 -10.40
C LYS A 127 29.67 0.25 -11.52
N ALA A 128 30.08 1.52 -11.45
CA ALA A 128 29.62 2.55 -12.40
C ALA A 128 30.08 2.32 -13.86
N SER A 129 31.10 1.49 -14.07
CA SER A 129 31.58 1.04 -15.39
C SER A 129 30.64 0.01 -16.04
N GLU A 130 30.03 -0.86 -15.22
CA GLU A 130 29.20 -1.99 -15.67
C GLU A 130 27.69 -1.64 -15.69
N MET A 131 27.32 -0.44 -15.25
CA MET A 131 25.92 -0.02 -15.23
C MET A 131 25.43 0.34 -16.61
N THR A 132 24.28 -0.21 -16.98
CA THR A 132 23.49 0.29 -18.10
C THR A 132 23.03 1.74 -17.86
N PRO A 133 22.71 2.52 -18.91
CA PRO A 133 22.19 3.88 -18.75
C PRO A 133 20.96 3.96 -17.83
N GLN A 134 20.06 2.97 -17.91
CA GLN A 134 18.89 2.91 -17.03
C GLN A 134 19.27 2.64 -15.56
N GLU A 135 20.26 1.79 -15.30
CA GLU A 135 20.77 1.54 -13.95
C GLU A 135 21.45 2.79 -13.36
N MET A 136 22.23 3.53 -14.16
CA MET A 136 22.80 4.82 -13.77
C MET A 136 21.72 5.81 -13.36
N ARG A 137 20.65 5.93 -14.17
CA ARG A 137 19.50 6.79 -13.85
C ARG A 137 18.84 6.39 -12.53
N ARG A 138 18.61 5.09 -12.31
CA ARG A 138 17.96 4.58 -11.09
C ARG A 138 18.80 4.84 -9.84
N LYS A 139 20.09 4.47 -9.87
CA LYS A 139 21.00 4.64 -8.74
C LYS A 139 21.26 6.12 -8.45
N GLY A 140 21.52 6.90 -9.50
CA GLY A 140 21.73 8.35 -9.36
C GLY A 140 20.52 9.07 -8.78
N SER A 141 19.32 8.79 -9.31
CA SER A 141 18.07 9.39 -8.80
C SER A 141 17.79 8.98 -7.35
N TRP A 142 18.04 7.72 -6.98
CA TRP A 142 17.89 7.28 -5.60
C TRP A 142 18.87 8.02 -4.66
N ALA A 143 20.16 8.08 -5.02
CA ALA A 143 21.19 8.70 -4.17
C ALA A 143 20.90 10.18 -3.93
N VAL A 144 20.54 10.92 -4.98
CA VAL A 144 20.17 12.35 -4.90
C VAL A 144 18.92 12.54 -4.04
N ARG A 145 17.88 11.72 -4.20
CA ARG A 145 16.64 11.84 -3.41
C ARG A 145 16.84 11.53 -1.94
N PHE A 146 17.62 10.49 -1.63
CA PHE A 146 17.79 10.04 -0.25
C PHE A 146 18.82 10.89 0.50
N TYR A 147 19.92 11.28 -0.15
CA TYR A 147 21.05 11.94 0.50
C TYR A 147 21.34 13.38 0.03
N GLY A 148 20.70 13.84 -1.05
CA GLY A 148 20.87 15.21 -1.58
C GLY A 148 19.95 16.26 -0.95
N ARG A 149 18.94 15.85 -0.19
CA ARG A 149 18.02 16.74 0.54
C ARG A 149 18.72 17.72 1.50
N ALA A 150 18.14 18.90 1.71
CA ALA A 150 18.71 19.92 2.61
C ALA A 150 18.91 19.38 4.04
N LYS A 151 17.84 18.87 4.68
CA LYS A 151 17.89 18.31 6.04
C LYS A 151 17.87 16.79 6.04
N LEU A 152 19.01 16.14 6.29
CA LEU A 152 19.13 14.68 6.39
C LEU A 152 18.55 14.13 7.70
N PRO A 153 18.05 12.88 7.76
CA PRO A 153 17.69 12.28 9.02
C PRO A 153 18.97 11.88 9.74
N PRO A 154 18.87 11.54 11.03
CA PRO A 154 19.97 10.93 11.74
C PRO A 154 20.52 9.73 10.97
N LEU A 155 21.82 9.75 10.71
CA LEU A 155 22.55 8.67 10.03
C LEU A 155 23.03 7.62 11.02
N VAL A 156 23.28 8.03 12.25
CA VAL A 156 23.55 7.17 13.40
C VAL A 156 22.47 7.37 14.46
N ASP A 157 22.18 6.33 15.22
CA ASP A 157 21.33 6.40 16.40
C ASP A 157 22.13 6.86 17.64
N ALA A 158 21.46 6.96 18.78
CA ALA A 158 22.08 7.34 20.05
C ALA A 158 23.17 6.34 20.51
N LYS A 159 23.20 5.12 19.97
CA LYS A 159 24.19 4.08 20.26
C LYS A 159 25.34 4.07 19.25
N GLY A 160 25.39 5.06 18.35
CA GLY A 160 26.38 5.13 17.27
C GLY A 160 26.15 4.12 16.12
N GLN A 161 25.06 3.36 16.15
CA GLN A 161 24.75 2.38 15.12
C GLN A 161 24.11 3.05 13.90
N PRO A 162 24.41 2.61 12.66
CA PRO A 162 23.80 3.18 11.48
C PRO A 162 22.28 3.03 11.51
N THR A 163 21.56 4.12 11.27
CA THR A 163 20.11 4.08 11.18
C THR A 163 19.67 3.31 9.94
N ARG A 164 18.39 2.91 9.93
CA ARG A 164 17.80 2.26 8.75
C ARG A 164 17.91 3.11 7.47
N HIS A 165 17.95 4.43 7.62
CA HIS A 165 18.20 5.33 6.49
C HIS A 165 19.62 5.16 5.95
N ALA A 166 20.63 5.21 6.81
CA ALA A 166 22.02 4.97 6.40
C ALA A 166 22.22 3.56 5.80
N LEU A 167 21.64 2.53 6.41
CA LEU A 167 21.69 1.15 5.90
C LEU A 167 21.06 1.01 4.51
N SER A 168 20.16 1.92 4.11
CA SER A 168 19.62 1.90 2.74
C SER A 168 20.70 2.08 1.68
N ALA A 169 21.85 2.71 1.99
CA ALA A 169 22.97 2.80 1.06
C ALA A 169 23.56 1.43 0.70
N HIS A 170 23.70 0.55 1.68
CA HIS A 170 24.22 -0.80 1.47
C HIS A 170 23.35 -1.61 0.50
N ALA A 171 22.02 -1.44 0.57
CA ALA A 171 21.09 -2.08 -0.36
C ALA A 171 21.25 -1.65 -1.83
N TRP A 172 21.99 -0.55 -2.08
CA TRP A 172 22.34 -0.02 -3.40
C TRP A 172 23.84 -0.13 -3.70
N GLY A 173 24.56 -0.98 -2.95
CA GLY A 173 26.00 -1.21 -3.13
C GLY A 173 26.85 0.03 -2.85
N GLU A 174 26.34 0.99 -2.07
CA GLU A 174 27.13 2.11 -1.56
C GLU A 174 27.52 1.84 -0.10
N PRO A 175 28.67 2.37 0.37
CA PRO A 175 29.04 2.27 1.77
C PRO A 175 28.01 3.00 2.65
N VAL A 176 27.81 2.48 3.86
CA VAL A 176 26.83 3.03 4.82
C VAL A 176 27.35 4.38 5.36
N PRO A 177 26.69 5.51 5.05
CA PRO A 177 27.16 6.81 5.51
C PRO A 177 26.86 7.00 6.99
N ARG A 178 27.89 7.15 7.83
CA ARG A 178 27.73 7.49 9.26
C ARG A 178 27.74 9.00 9.51
N THR A 179 28.36 9.77 8.61
CA THR A 179 28.47 11.23 8.71
C THR A 179 27.73 11.92 7.58
N VAL A 180 27.34 13.19 7.81
CA VAL A 180 26.70 14.03 6.79
C VAL A 180 27.58 14.14 5.55
N ALA A 181 28.89 14.38 5.72
CA ALA A 181 29.83 14.44 4.61
C ALA A 181 29.87 13.15 3.78
N ALA A 182 29.81 11.96 4.43
CA ALA A 182 29.72 10.69 3.71
C ALA A 182 28.42 10.57 2.91
N ALA A 183 27.28 10.97 3.49
CA ALA A 183 26.00 10.99 2.78
C ALA A 183 26.03 11.95 1.58
N ARG A 184 26.63 13.14 1.74
CA ARG A 184 26.79 14.11 0.63
C ARG A 184 27.68 13.56 -0.48
N ARG A 185 28.75 12.83 -0.16
CA ARG A 185 29.57 12.11 -1.16
C ARG A 185 28.74 11.10 -1.96
N THR A 186 27.82 10.38 -1.30
CA THR A 186 26.87 9.49 -1.99
C THR A 186 25.94 10.26 -2.93
N ALA A 187 25.42 11.42 -2.50
CA ALA A 187 24.59 12.27 -3.36
C ALA A 187 25.38 12.78 -4.59
N ALA A 188 26.60 13.27 -4.40
CA ALA A 188 27.48 13.75 -5.47
C ALA A 188 27.86 12.63 -6.46
N LYS A 189 28.09 11.40 -5.98
CA LYS A 189 28.20 10.22 -6.87
C LYS A 189 26.92 10.02 -7.69
N GLY A 190 25.76 10.21 -7.07
CA GLY A 190 24.48 10.11 -7.74
C GLY A 190 24.29 11.15 -8.86
N GLU A 191 24.67 12.40 -8.60
CA GLU A 191 24.64 13.48 -9.60
C GLU A 191 25.55 13.17 -10.79
N ARG A 192 26.77 12.67 -10.54
CA ARG A 192 27.69 12.22 -11.59
C ARG A 192 27.10 11.10 -12.45
N LEU A 193 26.40 10.13 -11.85
CA LEU A 193 25.70 9.07 -12.60
C LEU A 193 24.58 9.63 -13.47
N LEU A 194 23.82 10.61 -12.96
CA LEU A 194 22.77 11.26 -13.74
C LEU A 194 23.34 12.10 -14.89
N ALA A 195 24.44 12.82 -14.67
CA ALA A 195 25.14 13.56 -15.71
C ALA A 195 25.66 12.62 -16.81
N ARG A 196 26.26 11.48 -16.44
CA ARG A 196 26.64 10.43 -17.40
C ARG A 196 25.44 9.90 -18.18
N TYR A 197 24.34 9.57 -17.50
CA TYR A 197 23.10 9.14 -18.16
C TYR A 197 22.58 10.16 -19.17
N ARG A 198 22.51 11.45 -18.79
CA ARG A 198 22.06 12.53 -19.67
C ARG A 198 22.95 12.66 -20.91
N ARG A 199 24.28 12.57 -20.75
CA ARG A 199 25.24 12.58 -21.87
C ARG A 199 25.05 11.38 -22.80
N THR A 200 24.91 10.17 -22.25
CA THR A 200 24.66 8.97 -23.07
C THR A 200 23.35 9.07 -23.84
N LYS A 201 22.29 9.60 -23.21
CA LYS A 201 20.96 9.78 -23.83
C LYS A 201 20.91 10.93 -24.85
N ALA A 202 21.90 11.82 -24.85
CA ALA A 202 22.04 12.87 -25.86
C ALA A 202 22.88 12.43 -27.06
N ARG A 203 23.65 11.34 -26.93
CA ARG A 203 24.52 10.79 -27.98
C ARG A 203 23.87 9.70 -28.82
N GLY A 204 22.77 9.12 -28.38
CA GLY A 204 21.99 8.12 -29.10
C GLY A 204 20.53 8.50 -29.08
#